data_AF-A0A1H0WLU6-F1
#
_entry.id   AF-A0A1H0WLU6-F1
#
_cell.length_a   1.000
_cell.length_b   1.000
_cell.length_c   1.000
_cell.angle_alpha   90.00
_cell.angle_beta   90.00
_cell.angle_gamma   90.00
#
_symmetry.space_group_name_H-M   'P 1'
#
loop_
_entity.id
_entity.type
_entity.pdbx_description
1 polymer ?
#
loop_
_entity_poly.entity_id
_entity_poly.type
_entity_poly.pdbx_seq_one_letter_code
_entity_poly.pdbx_strand_id
1 'polypeptide(L)'
;MSGQNAKEKIYGLGSRFDTDGQLRSWAVSIRRQGRTFQRTFSVARYGSPEQAKAAALAYRDEVLRMFPPMSRREFGTIVRSNNTSGVPGVSRRIKDGVAYWSAMVYHAGGRTKVRSFSVKEWGEDIAKAKAIATRLSMLRDVPGWITHQPDTAVAGLVPPPLVVCSRAPVETNGSRRRDPSPERRVYRQPLRWKTKDGWKTGATWIAEYTAEDGCVKRRSFSVRKHGEEGARNLAQAQRKAWVDNLQTCSPRSAMRPSPDALVQASRPA
;
A
#
# COMPACT_ATOMS: atom_id res chain seq x y z
N MET A 1 -22.90 -33.64 -28.64
CA MET A 1 -21.77 -32.67 -28.67
C MET A 1 -22.30 -31.29 -28.33
N SER A 2 -22.48 -31.01 -27.04
CA SER A 2 -22.98 -29.72 -26.53
C SER A 2 -21.83 -28.75 -26.45
N GLY A 3 -21.53 -28.08 -27.57
CA GLY A 3 -20.56 -27.00 -27.63
C GLY A 3 -20.99 -25.89 -26.69
N GLN A 4 -20.26 -25.72 -25.58
CA GLN A 4 -20.37 -24.53 -24.75
C GLN A 4 -20.05 -23.33 -25.64
N ASN A 5 -21.09 -22.62 -26.07
CA ASN A 5 -21.00 -21.35 -26.77
C ASN A 5 -20.34 -20.36 -25.80
N ALA A 6 -19.01 -20.30 -25.82
CA ALA A 6 -18.23 -19.41 -24.99
C ALA A 6 -18.58 -17.98 -25.42
N LYS A 7 -19.60 -17.39 -24.79
CA LYS A 7 -20.04 -16.01 -25.01
C LYS A 7 -18.80 -15.13 -25.12
N GLU A 8 -18.59 -14.58 -26.30
CA GLU A 8 -17.47 -13.71 -26.63
C GLU A 8 -17.36 -12.61 -25.58
N LYS A 9 -16.31 -12.67 -24.74
CA LYS A 9 -16.13 -11.75 -23.61
C LYS A 9 -15.53 -10.45 -24.10
N ILE A 10 -16.40 -9.57 -24.61
CA ILE A 10 -16.01 -8.22 -25.03
C ILE A 10 -15.68 -7.39 -23.79
N TYR A 11 -14.48 -6.79 -23.74
CA TYR A 11 -14.04 -6.00 -22.59
C TYR A 11 -15.01 -4.84 -22.27
N GLY A 12 -15.45 -4.77 -21.02
CA GLY A 12 -16.28 -3.68 -20.52
C GLY A 12 -17.74 -3.74 -20.95
N LEU A 13 -18.18 -4.77 -21.68
CA LEU A 13 -19.57 -4.97 -22.09
C LEU A 13 -20.20 -6.14 -21.33
N GLY A 14 -21.36 -5.91 -20.71
CA GLY A 14 -22.16 -6.91 -20.02
C GLY A 14 -23.57 -6.99 -20.59
N SER A 15 -24.12 -8.21 -20.68
CA SER A 15 -25.53 -8.43 -21.01
C SER A 15 -26.35 -8.56 -19.72
N ARG A 16 -27.51 -7.90 -19.66
CA ARG A 16 -28.49 -8.04 -18.59
C ARG A 16 -29.75 -8.69 -19.15
N PHE A 17 -30.14 -9.80 -18.56
CA PHE A 17 -31.34 -10.54 -18.91
C PHE A 17 -32.44 -10.26 -17.89
N ASP A 18 -33.69 -10.41 -18.32
CA ASP A 18 -34.84 -10.41 -17.42
C ASP A 18 -35.03 -11.79 -16.76
N THR A 19 -36.02 -11.88 -15.88
CA THR A 19 -36.44 -13.13 -15.20
C THR A 19 -36.86 -14.20 -16.21
N ASP A 20 -37.43 -13.77 -17.35
CA ASP A 20 -37.87 -14.63 -18.45
C ASP A 20 -36.72 -15.05 -19.41
N GLY A 21 -35.47 -14.67 -19.10
CA GLY A 21 -34.29 -14.99 -19.92
C GLY A 21 -34.13 -14.11 -21.17
N GLN A 22 -35.04 -13.17 -21.42
CA GLN A 22 -34.94 -12.22 -22.54
C GLN A 22 -33.89 -11.13 -22.26
N LEU A 23 -33.18 -10.69 -23.31
CA LEU A 23 -32.17 -9.65 -23.16
C LEU A 23 -32.83 -8.29 -22.91
N ARG A 24 -32.64 -7.75 -21.71
CA ARG A 24 -33.25 -6.48 -21.28
C ARG A 24 -32.39 -5.27 -21.64
N SER A 25 -31.08 -5.39 -21.46
CA SER A 25 -30.15 -4.29 -21.73
C SER A 25 -28.70 -4.74 -21.87
N TRP A 26 -27.92 -3.91 -22.57
CA TRP A 26 -26.46 -3.97 -22.58
C TRP A 26 -25.91 -2.92 -21.61
N ALA A 27 -24.91 -3.28 -20.81
CA ALA A 27 -24.25 -2.38 -19.88
C ALA A 27 -22.78 -2.25 -20.24
N VAL A 28 -22.31 -1.02 -20.44
CA VAL A 28 -20.88 -0.71 -20.59
C VAL A 28 -20.36 -0.26 -19.23
N SER A 29 -19.31 -0.91 -18.73
CA SER A 29 -18.63 -0.58 -17.47
C SER A 29 -17.13 -0.66 -17.67
N ILE A 30 -16.50 0.48 -17.89
CA ILE A 30 -15.06 0.60 -18.15
C ILE A 30 -14.42 1.42 -17.02
N ARG A 31 -13.30 0.92 -16.48
CA ARG A 31 -12.48 1.65 -15.50
C ARG A 31 -11.11 1.96 -16.09
N ARG A 32 -10.79 3.24 -16.27
CA ARG A 32 -9.52 3.71 -16.86
C ARG A 32 -9.08 5.01 -16.20
N GLN A 33 -7.78 5.14 -15.93
CA GLN A 33 -7.15 6.37 -15.40
C GLN A 33 -7.82 6.92 -14.13
N GLY A 34 -8.30 6.04 -13.23
CA GLY A 34 -9.01 6.43 -12.01
C GLY A 34 -10.46 6.88 -12.21
N ARG A 35 -10.97 6.89 -13.45
CA ARG A 35 -12.36 7.22 -13.80
C ARG A 35 -13.15 5.95 -14.10
N THR A 36 -14.45 5.99 -13.80
CA THR A 36 -15.40 4.90 -14.07
C THR A 36 -16.42 5.41 -15.09
N PHE A 37 -16.50 4.73 -16.24
CA PHE A 37 -17.45 5.01 -17.30
C PHE A 37 -18.52 3.91 -17.29
N GLN A 38 -19.73 4.27 -16.86
CA GLN A 38 -20.85 3.36 -16.77
C GLN A 38 -22.03 3.89 -17.57
N ARG A 39 -22.57 3.06 -18.46
CA ARG A 39 -23.76 3.40 -19.25
C ARG A 39 -24.55 2.15 -19.60
N THR A 40 -25.88 2.25 -19.58
CA THR A 40 -26.79 1.15 -19.91
C THR A 40 -27.64 1.50 -21.12
N PHE A 41 -27.80 0.53 -22.01
CA PHE A 41 -28.51 0.61 -23.29
C PHE A 41 -29.62 -0.45 -23.26
N SER A 42 -30.86 -0.02 -23.00
CA SER A 42 -32.01 -0.91 -22.92
C SER A 42 -32.55 -1.28 -24.29
N VAL A 43 -32.93 -2.55 -24.47
CA VAL A 43 -33.53 -3.04 -25.72
C VAL A 43 -34.84 -2.30 -26.01
N ALA A 44 -35.65 -2.03 -24.97
CA ALA A 44 -36.89 -1.26 -25.10
C ALA A 44 -36.70 0.15 -25.68
N ARG A 45 -35.55 0.80 -25.45
CA ARG A 45 -35.26 2.15 -25.95
C ARG A 45 -34.71 2.15 -27.37
N TYR A 46 -33.98 1.10 -27.75
CA TYR A 46 -33.33 0.98 -29.06
C TYR A 46 -34.07 0.04 -30.00
N GLY A 47 -35.26 -0.45 -29.64
CA GLY A 47 -36.11 -1.29 -30.48
C GLY A 47 -35.64 -2.74 -30.63
N SER A 48 -34.34 -3.00 -30.74
CA SER A 48 -33.81 -4.36 -30.89
C SER A 48 -32.56 -4.65 -30.03
N PRO A 49 -32.33 -5.92 -29.65
CA PRO A 49 -31.11 -6.38 -28.98
C PRO A 49 -29.83 -6.01 -29.71
N GLU A 50 -29.84 -6.05 -31.04
CA GLU A 50 -28.70 -5.77 -31.91
C GLU A 50 -28.39 -4.28 -31.97
N GLN A 51 -29.42 -3.42 -32.13
CA GLN A 51 -29.24 -1.97 -32.12
C GLN A 51 -28.75 -1.47 -30.76
N ALA A 52 -29.26 -2.04 -29.66
CA ALA A 52 -28.77 -1.75 -28.32
C ALA A 52 -27.30 -2.19 -28.15
N LYS A 53 -26.89 -3.32 -28.75
CA LYS A 53 -25.50 -3.81 -28.74
C LYS A 53 -24.59 -2.87 -29.53
N ALA A 54 -25.00 -2.46 -30.73
CA ALA A 54 -24.24 -1.55 -31.59
C ALA A 54 -24.02 -0.20 -30.92
N ALA A 55 -25.05 0.38 -30.28
CA ALA A 55 -24.93 1.62 -29.51
C ALA A 55 -23.98 1.48 -28.31
N ALA A 56 -24.02 0.33 -27.61
CA ALA A 56 -23.10 0.05 -26.52
C ALA A 56 -21.65 -0.10 -26.99
N LEU A 57 -21.41 -0.73 -28.14
CA LEU A 57 -20.09 -0.86 -28.76
C LEU A 57 -19.54 0.51 -29.20
N ALA A 58 -20.36 1.33 -29.86
CA ALA A 58 -19.95 2.68 -30.27
C ALA A 58 -19.52 3.54 -29.07
N TYR A 59 -20.29 3.51 -27.98
CA TYR A 59 -19.92 4.21 -26.75
C TYR A 59 -18.65 3.64 -26.11
N ARG A 60 -18.47 2.31 -26.10
CA ARG A 60 -17.23 1.67 -25.65
C ARG A 60 -16.04 2.17 -26.45
N ASP A 61 -16.14 2.18 -27.78
CA ASP A 61 -15.04 2.53 -28.66
C ASP A 61 -14.69 4.03 -28.55
N GLU A 62 -15.70 4.89 -28.36
CA GLU A 62 -15.50 6.30 -28.04
C GLU A 62 -14.73 6.48 -26.72
N VAL A 63 -15.12 5.76 -25.66
CA VAL A 63 -14.42 5.78 -24.36
C VAL A 63 -12.99 5.25 -24.50
N LEU A 64 -12.77 4.20 -25.27
CA LEU A 64 -11.44 3.64 -25.50
C LEU A 64 -10.55 4.59 -26.33
N ARG A 65 -11.14 5.33 -27.27
CA ARG A 65 -10.45 6.37 -28.07
C ARG A 65 -10.05 7.57 -27.21
N MET A 66 -10.96 8.04 -26.34
CA MET A 66 -10.69 9.18 -25.45
C MET A 66 -9.75 8.81 -24.30
N PHE A 67 -9.88 7.60 -23.76
CA PHE A 67 -9.12 7.12 -22.61
C PHE A 67 -8.37 5.84 -22.99
N PRO A 68 -7.26 5.97 -23.75
CA PRO A 68 -6.47 4.82 -24.15
C PRO A 68 -5.98 4.03 -22.93
N PRO A 69 -5.69 2.73 -23.10
CA PRO A 69 -5.10 1.93 -22.04
C PRO A 69 -3.85 2.63 -21.51
N MET A 70 -3.59 2.51 -20.20
CA MET A 70 -2.36 3.05 -19.64
C MET A 70 -1.17 2.29 -20.23
N SER A 71 -0.15 3.02 -20.68
CA SER A 71 1.08 2.40 -21.16
C SER A 71 1.79 1.67 -20.01
N ARG A 72 2.54 0.60 -20.31
CA ARG A 72 3.39 -0.07 -19.30
C ARG A 72 4.37 0.89 -18.64
N ARG A 73 4.77 1.90 -19.41
CA ARG A 73 5.65 2.98 -19.03
C ARG A 73 5.02 3.91 -17.97
N GLU A 74 3.83 4.44 -18.22
CA GLU A 74 3.08 5.26 -17.26
C GLU A 74 2.77 4.48 -15.98
N PHE A 75 2.37 3.21 -16.09
CA PHE A 75 2.17 2.39 -14.90
C PHE A 75 3.47 2.19 -14.12
N GLY A 76 4.59 2.07 -14.84
CA GLY A 76 5.93 1.95 -14.28
C GLY A 76 6.43 3.21 -13.56
N THR A 77 5.82 4.38 -13.78
CA THR A 77 6.14 5.64 -13.10
C THR A 77 5.21 5.94 -11.92
N ILE A 78 4.16 5.15 -11.69
CA ILE A 78 3.27 5.33 -10.53
C ILE A 78 4.00 4.94 -9.24
N VAL A 79 4.28 5.92 -8.39
CA VAL A 79 4.83 5.72 -7.04
C VAL A 79 3.74 5.14 -6.13
N ARG A 80 4.00 3.92 -5.64
CA ARG A 80 3.12 3.27 -4.66
C ARG A 80 3.40 3.79 -3.25
N SER A 81 2.39 3.74 -2.38
CA SER A 81 2.50 4.18 -0.98
C SER A 81 3.56 3.44 -0.16
N ASN A 82 3.90 2.22 -0.55
CA ASN A 82 4.94 1.39 0.07
C ASN A 82 6.34 1.60 -0.54
N ASN A 83 6.51 2.57 -1.44
CA ASN A 83 7.80 2.85 -2.06
C ASN A 83 8.65 3.76 -1.14
N THR A 84 9.75 3.22 -0.63
CA THR A 84 10.71 3.92 0.23
C THR A 84 11.83 4.63 -0.53
N SER A 85 11.98 4.38 -1.84
CA SER A 85 13.07 4.91 -2.66
C SER A 85 12.72 6.19 -3.42
N GLY A 86 11.43 6.56 -3.46
CA GLY A 86 10.89 7.67 -4.25
C GLY A 86 10.70 7.34 -5.75
N VAL A 87 11.33 6.27 -6.25
CA VAL A 87 11.27 5.87 -7.67
C VAL A 87 10.70 4.45 -7.79
N PRO A 88 9.59 4.24 -8.53
CA PRO A 88 8.98 2.93 -8.65
C PRO A 88 9.87 1.95 -9.43
N GLY A 89 10.05 0.76 -8.87
CA GLY A 89 10.93 -0.27 -9.44
C GLY A 89 12.41 -0.07 -9.11
N VAL A 90 12.79 0.96 -8.35
CA VAL A 90 14.12 1.07 -7.75
C VAL A 90 14.01 0.67 -6.28
N SER A 91 14.81 -0.28 -5.81
CA SER A 91 14.78 -0.72 -4.41
C SER A 91 16.19 -1.02 -3.91
N ARG A 92 16.46 -0.63 -2.66
CA ARG A 92 17.64 -1.08 -1.92
C ARG A 92 17.39 -2.49 -1.39
N ARG A 93 18.33 -3.40 -1.61
CA ARG A 93 18.28 -4.78 -1.12
C ARG A 93 19.60 -5.13 -0.46
N ILE A 94 19.55 -5.99 0.56
CA ILE A 94 20.75 -6.53 1.20
C ILE A 94 20.78 -8.01 0.87
N LYS A 95 21.89 -8.48 0.30
CA LYS A 95 22.15 -9.89 0.01
C LYS A 95 23.54 -10.23 0.50
N ASP A 96 23.65 -11.29 1.30
CA ASP A 96 24.93 -11.78 1.84
C ASP A 96 25.73 -10.68 2.56
N GLY A 97 25.05 -9.81 3.32
CA GLY A 97 25.64 -8.68 4.04
C GLY A 97 26.03 -7.47 3.18
N VAL A 98 25.94 -7.57 1.85
CA VAL A 98 26.25 -6.47 0.92
C VAL A 98 24.96 -5.77 0.49
N ALA A 99 24.97 -4.44 0.53
CA ALA A 99 23.86 -3.62 0.06
C ALA A 99 23.95 -3.39 -1.45
N TYR A 100 22.81 -3.46 -2.14
CA TYR A 100 22.66 -3.25 -3.57
C TYR A 100 21.48 -2.32 -3.86
N TRP A 101 21.64 -1.48 -4.86
CA TRP A 101 20.54 -0.75 -5.49
C TRP A 101 20.10 -1.48 -6.76
N SER A 102 18.85 -1.89 -6.82
CA SER A 102 18.32 -2.65 -7.96
C SER A 102 17.23 -1.88 -8.70
N ALA A 103 17.35 -1.81 -10.02
CA ALA A 103 16.34 -1.34 -10.95
C ALA A 103 15.58 -2.54 -11.54
N MET A 104 14.25 -2.50 -11.53
CA MET A 104 13.37 -3.57 -12.00
C MET A 104 12.31 -3.03 -12.96
N VAL A 105 12.12 -3.74 -14.08
CA VAL A 105 11.15 -3.40 -15.13
C VAL A 105 10.40 -4.65 -15.59
N TYR A 106 9.08 -4.54 -15.75
CA TYR A 106 8.24 -5.59 -16.32
C TYR A 106 8.09 -5.39 -17.82
N HIS A 107 8.39 -6.43 -18.60
CA HIS A 107 8.21 -6.48 -20.05
C HIS A 107 6.89 -7.18 -20.41
N ALA A 108 6.48 -7.04 -21.67
CA ALA A 108 5.39 -7.84 -22.23
C ALA A 108 5.70 -9.34 -22.11
N GLY A 109 4.68 -10.16 -21.82
CA GLY A 109 4.83 -11.61 -21.65
C GLY A 109 5.35 -12.05 -20.28
N GLY A 110 5.27 -11.21 -19.24
CA GLY A 110 5.60 -11.60 -17.85
C GLY A 110 7.10 -11.64 -17.53
N ARG A 111 7.96 -11.33 -18.50
CA ARG A 111 9.42 -11.25 -18.29
C ARG A 111 9.77 -10.03 -17.45
N THR A 112 10.68 -10.20 -16.50
CA THR A 112 11.17 -9.11 -15.65
C THR A 112 12.65 -8.90 -15.90
N LYS A 113 13.05 -7.68 -16.25
CA LYS A 113 14.47 -7.30 -16.32
C LYS A 113 14.85 -6.60 -15.02
N VAL A 114 15.92 -7.08 -14.40
CA VAL A 114 16.48 -6.53 -13.16
C VAL A 114 17.95 -6.25 -13.38
N ARG A 115 18.44 -5.11 -12.90
CA ARG A 115 19.87 -4.80 -12.84
C ARG A 115 20.20 -4.20 -11.48
N SER A 116 21.24 -4.73 -10.85
CA SER A 116 21.69 -4.36 -9.51
C SER A 116 23.06 -3.71 -9.54
N PHE A 117 23.27 -2.75 -8.65
CA PHE A 117 24.51 -2.00 -8.46
C PHE A 117 24.97 -2.14 -7.01
N SER A 118 26.20 -2.58 -6.79
CA SER A 118 26.75 -2.79 -5.45
C SER A 118 27.07 -1.46 -4.76
N VAL A 119 26.60 -1.29 -3.53
CA VAL A 119 26.95 -0.13 -2.69
C VAL A 119 28.42 -0.19 -2.26
N LYS A 120 29.00 -1.40 -2.12
CA LYS A 120 30.41 -1.56 -1.76
C LYS A 120 31.36 -0.99 -2.83
N GLU A 121 30.98 -1.09 -4.10
CA GLU A 121 31.81 -0.69 -5.24
C GLU A 121 31.58 0.78 -5.63
N TRP A 122 30.33 1.27 -5.54
CA TRP A 122 29.96 2.59 -6.04
C TRP A 122 29.62 3.60 -4.94
N GLY A 123 29.42 3.17 -3.68
CA GLY A 123 28.85 4.02 -2.64
C GLY A 123 27.32 4.16 -2.76
N GLU A 124 26.67 4.62 -1.69
CA GLU A 124 25.20 4.59 -1.58
C GLU A 124 24.52 5.52 -2.61
N ASP A 125 24.98 6.77 -2.72
CA ASP A 125 24.37 7.77 -3.60
C ASP A 125 24.60 7.49 -5.09
N ILE A 126 25.81 7.09 -5.47
CA ILE A 126 26.16 6.80 -6.86
C ILE A 126 25.46 5.51 -7.32
N ALA A 127 25.41 4.47 -6.48
CA ALA A 127 24.68 3.25 -6.78
C ALA A 127 23.19 3.52 -6.98
N LYS A 128 22.59 4.38 -6.15
CA LYS A 128 21.20 4.83 -6.28
C LYS A 128 20.99 5.60 -7.59
N ALA A 129 21.84 6.58 -7.91
CA ALA A 129 21.75 7.36 -9.14
C ALA A 129 21.85 6.47 -10.39
N LYS A 130 22.79 5.51 -10.40
CA LYS A 130 22.92 4.51 -11.49
C LYS A 130 21.69 3.63 -11.63
N ALA A 131 21.11 3.17 -10.53
CA ALA A 131 19.87 2.40 -10.56
C ALA A 131 18.70 3.21 -11.14
N ILE A 132 18.59 4.50 -10.78
CA ILE A 132 17.57 5.41 -11.33
C ILE A 132 17.77 5.61 -12.84
N ALA A 133 18.99 5.95 -13.28
CA ALA A 133 19.31 6.13 -14.69
C ALA A 133 19.03 4.87 -15.52
N THR A 134 19.42 3.71 -14.99
CA THR A 134 19.17 2.40 -15.61
C THR A 134 17.67 2.11 -15.71
N ARG A 135 16.89 2.39 -14.64
CA ARG A 135 15.44 2.24 -14.65
C ARG A 135 14.78 3.10 -15.72
N LEU A 136 15.22 4.36 -15.86
CA LEU A 136 14.70 5.28 -16.88
C LEU A 136 15.03 4.79 -18.29
N SER A 137 16.25 4.32 -18.54
CA SER A 137 16.63 3.72 -19.82
C SER A 137 15.77 2.50 -20.14
N MET A 138 15.64 1.57 -19.19
CA MET A 138 14.82 0.38 -19.39
C MET A 138 13.34 0.70 -19.61
N LEU A 139 12.81 1.77 -19.02
CA LEU A 139 11.45 2.25 -19.28
C LEU A 139 11.27 2.87 -20.67
N ARG A 140 12.34 3.41 -21.27
CA ARG A 140 12.29 3.85 -22.68
C ARG A 140 12.11 2.65 -23.60
N ASP A 141 12.80 1.56 -23.32
CA ASP A 141 12.85 0.35 -24.14
C ASP A 141 11.69 -0.63 -23.91
N VAL A 142 10.68 -0.27 -23.11
CA VAL A 142 9.49 -1.11 -22.90
C VAL A 142 8.40 -0.69 -23.87
N PRO A 143 8.22 -1.41 -25.00
CA PRO A 143 7.07 -1.19 -25.86
C PRO A 143 5.79 -1.74 -25.21
N GLY A 144 4.68 -1.05 -25.47
CA GLY A 144 3.34 -1.62 -25.37
C GLY A 144 2.48 -1.15 -24.21
N TRP A 145 1.20 -1.49 -24.35
CA TRP A 145 0.08 -1.08 -23.50
C TRP A 145 -0.26 -2.14 -22.46
N ILE A 146 -0.70 -1.74 -21.26
CA ILE A 146 -1.30 -2.69 -20.30
C ILE A 146 -2.72 -2.99 -20.77
N THR A 147 -2.82 -4.01 -21.62
CA THR A 147 -4.08 -4.57 -22.10
C THR A 147 -4.25 -5.96 -21.51
N HIS A 148 -5.40 -6.19 -20.87
CA HIS A 148 -5.81 -7.52 -20.40
C HIS A 148 -6.57 -8.30 -21.47
N GLN A 149 -7.03 -7.60 -22.53
CA GLN A 149 -7.80 -8.17 -23.65
C GLN A 149 -7.25 -7.58 -24.97
N PRO A 150 -7.04 -8.41 -26.00
CA PRO A 150 -6.40 -8.01 -27.26
C PRO A 150 -7.19 -6.91 -28.00
N ASP A 151 -8.51 -6.95 -27.91
CA ASP A 151 -9.50 -6.01 -28.47
C ASP A 151 -9.51 -4.62 -27.81
N THR A 152 -8.66 -4.39 -26.81
CA THR A 152 -8.42 -3.05 -26.22
C THR A 152 -7.09 -2.43 -26.64
N ALA A 153 -6.26 -3.15 -27.39
CA ALA A 153 -5.01 -2.62 -27.91
C ALA A 153 -5.31 -1.75 -29.13
N VAL A 154 -5.34 -0.43 -28.93
CA VAL A 154 -5.38 0.50 -30.06
C VAL A 154 -4.03 0.40 -30.77
N ALA A 155 -4.00 -0.31 -31.90
CA ALA A 155 -2.83 -0.40 -32.76
C ALA A 155 -2.48 1.00 -33.26
N GLY A 156 -1.22 1.43 -33.09
CA GLY A 156 -0.72 2.68 -33.68
C GLY A 156 -0.75 3.93 -32.80
N LEU A 157 -1.29 3.90 -31.58
CA LEU A 157 -1.11 5.04 -30.67
C LEU A 157 0.34 5.06 -30.16
N VAL A 158 1.00 6.22 -30.32
CA VAL A 158 2.30 6.50 -29.71
C VAL A 158 2.03 6.85 -28.24
N PRO A 159 2.67 6.19 -27.26
CA PRO A 159 2.47 6.52 -25.86
C PRO A 159 2.94 7.96 -25.60
N PRO A 160 2.20 8.74 -24.80
CA PRO A 160 2.58 10.11 -24.48
C PRO A 160 3.99 10.16 -23.87
N PRO A 161 4.69 11.31 -24.02
CA PRO A 161 6.03 11.47 -23.47
C PRO A 161 6.03 11.23 -21.96
N LEU A 162 7.14 10.69 -21.47
CA LEU A 162 7.36 10.40 -20.05
C LEU A 162 7.18 11.66 -19.20
N VAL A 163 6.05 11.78 -18.50
CA VAL A 163 5.98 12.67 -17.33
C VAL A 163 6.52 11.86 -16.16
N VAL A 164 7.77 12.14 -15.79
CA VAL A 164 8.33 11.63 -14.54
C VAL A 164 7.55 12.29 -13.42
N CYS A 165 6.56 11.60 -12.86
CA CYS A 165 5.93 11.97 -11.61
C CYS A 165 6.95 11.75 -10.49
N SER A 166 7.97 12.60 -10.41
CA SER A 166 8.73 12.78 -9.18
C SER A 166 7.76 13.41 -8.21
N ARG A 167 7.08 12.56 -7.42
CA ARG A 167 6.69 13.03 -6.10
C ARG A 167 7.99 13.52 -5.51
N ALA A 168 8.07 14.82 -5.18
CA ALA A 168 9.16 15.33 -4.36
C ALA A 168 9.37 14.30 -3.24
N PRO A 169 10.62 13.98 -2.85
CA PRO A 169 10.85 13.17 -1.68
C PRO A 169 9.84 13.67 -0.66
N VAL A 170 8.95 12.78 -0.20
CA VAL A 170 8.20 13.13 0.98
C VAL A 170 9.33 13.37 1.95
N GLU A 171 9.67 14.64 2.18
CA GLU A 171 10.43 15.01 3.34
C GLU A 171 9.66 14.29 4.40
N THR A 172 10.30 13.27 4.97
CA THR A 172 9.86 12.69 6.21
C THR A 172 10.04 13.83 7.19
N ASN A 173 9.14 14.79 7.11
CA ASN A 173 9.00 15.87 8.02
C ASN A 173 8.67 15.11 9.29
N GLY A 174 9.69 14.90 10.11
CA GLY A 174 9.61 14.19 11.38
C GLY A 174 8.54 14.78 12.30
N SER A 175 7.92 15.90 11.91
CA SER A 175 6.93 16.67 12.63
C SER A 175 5.46 16.29 12.41
N ARG A 176 5.11 15.24 11.66
CA ARG A 176 3.70 14.76 11.57
C ARG A 176 3.42 13.35 12.08
N ARG A 177 4.37 12.72 12.78
CA ARG A 177 3.94 11.74 13.78
C ARG A 177 3.41 12.59 14.93
N ARG A 178 2.08 12.77 15.01
CA ARG A 178 1.46 13.10 16.31
C ARG A 178 2.06 12.10 17.28
N ASP A 179 2.77 12.56 18.29
CA ASP A 179 3.18 11.68 19.38
C ASP A 179 1.95 10.84 19.72
N PRO A 180 2.08 9.51 19.68
CA PRO A 180 0.92 8.69 19.96
C PRO A 180 0.44 9.11 21.33
N SER A 181 -0.78 9.67 21.40
CA SER A 181 -1.41 10.04 22.68
C SER A 181 -1.14 8.90 23.66
N PRO A 182 -0.74 9.19 24.91
CA PRO A 182 -0.38 8.17 25.89
C PRO A 182 -1.44 7.05 26.03
N GLU A 183 -2.67 7.33 25.61
CA GLU A 183 -3.82 6.43 25.56
C GLU A 183 -3.89 5.49 24.34
N ARG A 184 -3.15 5.73 23.25
CA ARG A 184 -3.28 5.01 21.96
C ARG A 184 -2.95 3.51 21.99
N ARG A 185 -2.44 2.99 23.10
CA ARG A 185 -2.15 1.55 23.29
C ARG A 185 -2.92 0.92 24.46
N VAL A 186 -3.96 1.61 24.94
CA VAL A 186 -4.98 1.01 25.79
C VAL A 186 -6.25 0.87 24.95
N TYR A 187 -6.71 -0.35 24.73
CA TYR A 187 -7.89 -0.59 23.89
C TYR A 187 -8.80 -1.65 24.50
N ARG A 188 -10.09 -1.53 24.19
CA ARG A 188 -11.13 -2.46 24.60
C ARG A 188 -11.23 -3.60 23.59
N GLN A 189 -11.04 -4.83 24.03
CA GLN A 189 -11.24 -6.02 23.20
C GLN A 189 -12.55 -6.72 23.60
N PRO A 190 -13.53 -6.85 22.69
CA PRO A 190 -14.71 -7.66 22.94
C PRO A 190 -14.32 -9.15 22.96
N LEU A 191 -14.82 -9.89 23.94
CA LEU A 191 -14.67 -11.34 24.05
C LEU A 191 -16.03 -12.01 23.85
N ARG A 192 -16.03 -13.14 23.14
CA ARG A 192 -17.21 -13.99 22.99
C ARG A 192 -16.78 -15.43 23.16
N TRP A 193 -17.48 -16.19 24.00
CA TRP A 193 -17.20 -17.60 24.23
C TRP A 193 -18.50 -18.41 24.33
N LYS A 194 -18.42 -19.70 24.02
CA LYS A 194 -19.57 -20.60 23.98
C LYS A 194 -19.72 -21.29 25.34
N THR A 195 -20.92 -21.19 25.91
CA THR A 195 -21.34 -21.92 27.13
C THR A 195 -22.39 -22.96 26.73
N LYS A 196 -22.70 -23.93 27.61
CA LYS A 196 -23.77 -24.92 27.39
C LYS A 196 -25.12 -24.26 27.10
N ASP A 197 -25.39 -23.10 27.71
CA ASP A 197 -26.63 -22.32 27.54
C ASP A 197 -26.59 -21.31 26.37
N GLY A 198 -25.57 -21.37 25.51
CA GLY A 198 -25.42 -20.49 24.35
C GLY A 198 -24.19 -19.58 24.39
N TRP A 199 -24.18 -18.56 23.53
CA TRP A 199 -23.05 -17.64 23.38
C TRP A 199 -23.08 -16.55 24.44
N LYS A 200 -21.99 -16.40 25.22
CA LYS A 200 -21.81 -15.30 26.15
C LYS A 200 -20.84 -14.28 25.59
N THR A 201 -21.11 -13.00 25.84
CA THR A 201 -20.26 -11.86 25.48
C THR A 201 -19.70 -11.21 26.74
N GLY A 202 -18.47 -10.72 26.63
CA GLY A 202 -17.79 -9.95 27.66
C GLY A 202 -16.79 -8.99 27.00
N ALA A 203 -16.06 -8.24 27.81
CA ALA A 203 -15.01 -7.36 27.30
C ALA A 203 -13.82 -7.34 28.26
N THR A 204 -12.65 -7.03 27.69
CA THR A 204 -11.40 -6.91 28.43
C THR A 204 -10.68 -5.67 27.95
N TRP A 205 -10.18 -4.87 28.88
CA TRP A 205 -9.31 -3.73 28.59
C TRP A 205 -7.87 -4.19 28.55
N ILE A 206 -7.14 -3.81 27.50
CA ILE A 206 -5.78 -4.29 27.25
C ILE A 206 -4.84 -3.10 27.20
N ALA A 207 -3.80 -3.15 28.01
CA ALA A 207 -2.64 -2.28 27.93
C ALA A 207 -1.55 -2.98 27.13
N GLU A 208 -1.07 -2.32 26.08
CA GLU A 208 0.03 -2.79 25.24
C GLU A 208 1.19 -1.81 25.28
N TYR A 209 2.41 -2.35 25.33
CA TYR A 209 3.64 -1.59 25.31
C TYR A 209 4.68 -2.24 24.39
N THR A 210 5.40 -1.44 23.62
CA THR A 210 6.52 -1.88 22.80
C THR A 210 7.79 -1.35 23.44
N ALA A 211 8.65 -2.25 23.93
CA ALA A 211 9.97 -1.92 24.46
C ALA A 211 10.91 -1.43 23.33
N GLU A 212 11.99 -0.74 23.70
CA GLU A 212 13.01 -0.28 22.74
C GLU A 212 13.65 -1.44 21.97
N ASP A 213 13.74 -2.61 22.61
CA ASP A 213 14.20 -3.87 22.01
C ASP A 213 13.20 -4.47 21.00
N GLY A 214 12.08 -3.79 20.72
CA GLY A 214 11.01 -4.26 19.83
C GLY A 214 10.05 -5.28 20.44
N CYS A 215 10.32 -5.75 21.67
CA CYS A 215 9.45 -6.69 22.39
C CYS A 215 8.12 -6.03 22.80
N VAL A 216 7.00 -6.67 22.45
CA VAL A 216 5.66 -6.20 22.81
C VAL A 216 5.18 -6.89 24.10
N LYS A 217 4.98 -6.11 25.17
CA LYS A 217 4.37 -6.57 26.42
C LYS A 217 2.89 -6.19 26.44
N ARG A 218 2.03 -7.13 26.82
CA ARG A 218 0.59 -6.94 26.89
C ARG A 218 0.05 -7.41 28.22
N ARG A 219 -0.85 -6.63 28.83
CA ARG A 219 -1.59 -7.01 30.04
C ARG A 219 -3.06 -6.69 29.86
N SER A 220 -3.93 -7.56 30.35
CA SER A 220 -5.36 -7.50 30.12
C SER A 220 -6.14 -7.51 31.43
N PHE A 221 -7.24 -6.77 31.48
CA PHE A 221 -8.09 -6.55 32.66
C PHE A 221 -9.55 -6.78 32.28
N SER A 222 -10.19 -7.78 32.88
CA SER A 222 -11.55 -8.18 32.52
C SER A 222 -12.60 -7.23 33.09
N VAL A 223 -13.53 -6.78 32.25
CA VAL A 223 -14.68 -5.95 32.66
C VAL A 223 -15.58 -6.69 33.65
N ARG A 224 -15.68 -8.02 33.55
CA ARG A 224 -16.48 -8.82 34.48
C ARG A 224 -15.97 -8.75 35.92
N LYS A 225 -14.65 -8.57 36.10
CA LYS A 225 -14.00 -8.56 37.42
C LYS A 225 -13.89 -7.16 38.01
N HIS A 226 -13.69 -6.14 37.18
CA HIS A 226 -13.35 -4.78 37.63
C HIS A 226 -14.34 -3.69 37.19
N GLY A 227 -15.43 -4.05 36.52
CA GLY A 227 -16.31 -3.08 35.86
C GLY A 227 -15.67 -2.46 34.63
N GLU A 228 -16.46 -1.73 33.84
CA GLU A 228 -15.99 -1.13 32.57
C GLU A 228 -14.96 -0.03 32.83
N GLU A 229 -15.26 0.87 33.76
CA GLU A 229 -14.37 1.97 34.14
C GLU A 229 -13.17 1.50 34.97
N GLY A 230 -13.36 0.56 35.91
CA GLY A 230 -12.26 0.04 36.71
C GLY A 230 -11.25 -0.76 35.88
N ALA A 231 -11.71 -1.56 34.92
CA ALA A 231 -10.81 -2.27 34.00
C ALA A 231 -10.04 -1.29 33.08
N ARG A 232 -10.69 -0.22 32.62
CA ARG A 232 -10.04 0.84 31.84
C ARG A 232 -8.97 1.57 32.65
N ASN A 233 -9.29 1.98 33.87
CA ASN A 233 -8.38 2.68 34.76
C ASN A 233 -7.16 1.82 35.13
N LEU A 234 -7.36 0.52 35.38
CA LEU A 234 -6.26 -0.42 35.62
C LEU A 234 -5.35 -0.58 34.40
N ALA A 235 -5.92 -0.66 33.19
CA ALA A 235 -5.15 -0.73 31.95
C ALA A 235 -4.34 0.56 31.73
N GLN A 236 -4.92 1.72 32.00
CA GLN A 236 -4.24 3.02 31.93
C GLN A 236 -3.13 3.16 32.98
N ALA A 237 -3.40 2.80 34.23
CA ALA A 237 -2.42 2.82 35.31
C ALA A 237 -1.24 1.88 35.03
N GLN A 238 -1.52 0.67 34.54
CA GLN A 238 -0.48 -0.28 34.14
C GLN A 238 0.39 0.28 33.00
N ARG A 239 -0.24 0.94 32.02
CA ARG A 239 0.48 1.57 30.92
C ARG A 239 1.36 2.71 31.41
N LYS A 240 0.83 3.56 32.29
CA LYS A 240 1.56 4.67 32.92
C LYS A 240 2.77 4.15 33.69
N ALA A 241 2.60 3.11 34.52
CA ALA A 241 3.71 2.47 35.23
C ALA A 241 4.79 1.93 34.27
N TRP A 242 4.42 1.38 33.11
CA TRP A 242 5.41 0.98 32.10
C TRP A 242 6.10 2.15 31.43
N VAL A 243 5.45 3.31 31.26
CA VAL A 243 6.08 4.51 30.70
C VAL A 243 7.03 5.15 31.71
N ASP A 244 6.60 5.29 32.97
CA ASP A 244 7.38 5.92 34.04
C ASP A 244 8.67 5.14 34.32
N ASN A 245 8.61 3.79 34.33
CA ASN A 245 9.79 2.93 34.48
C ASN A 245 10.83 3.09 33.34
N LEU A 246 10.44 3.59 32.17
CA LEU A 246 11.38 3.86 31.07
C LEU A 246 12.05 5.22 31.25
N GLN A 247 11.31 6.20 31.77
CA GLN A 247 11.86 7.52 32.07
C GLN A 247 12.91 7.44 33.18
N THR A 248 12.73 6.56 34.17
CA THR A 248 13.74 6.29 35.21
C THR A 248 15.00 5.58 34.69
N CYS A 249 14.92 4.90 33.54
CA CYS A 249 16.07 4.31 32.85
C CYS A 249 16.66 5.23 31.76
N SER A 250 16.30 6.52 31.75
CA SER A 250 16.98 7.51 30.91
C SER A 250 18.40 7.77 31.46
N PRO A 251 19.45 7.82 30.63
CA PRO A 251 20.86 7.93 31.05
C PRO A 251 21.21 9.35 31.54
N ARG A 252 20.42 9.92 32.45
CA ARG A 252 20.59 11.28 32.98
C ARG A 252 20.61 11.38 34.50
N SER A 253 20.86 10.28 35.20
CA SER A 253 21.31 10.31 36.60
C SER A 253 22.38 9.24 36.86
N ALA A 254 23.45 9.28 36.09
CA ALA A 254 24.76 8.90 36.58
C ALA A 254 25.57 10.19 36.61
N MET A 255 25.61 10.85 37.77
CA MET A 255 26.58 11.91 38.04
C MET A 255 27.96 11.38 37.67
N ARG A 256 28.56 11.91 36.61
CA ARG A 256 30.01 11.87 36.48
C ARG A 256 30.56 12.83 37.52
N PRO A 257 31.46 12.42 38.43
CA PRO A 257 32.25 13.41 39.15
C PRO A 257 33.10 14.16 38.12
N SER A 258 33.02 15.49 38.14
CA SER A 258 33.85 16.37 37.30
C SER A 258 35.33 16.15 37.60
N PRO A 259 36.23 16.13 36.61
CA PRO A 259 37.64 15.81 36.80
C PRO A 259 38.50 16.98 37.34
N ASP A 260 37.88 17.96 38.01
CA ASP A 260 38.55 19.20 38.47
C ASP A 260 38.67 19.33 40.00
N ALA A 261 38.50 18.24 40.75
CA ALA A 261 38.61 18.24 42.21
C ALA A 261 39.67 17.25 42.73
N LEU A 262 40.83 17.18 42.08
CA LEU A 262 41.98 16.42 42.60
C LEU A 262 43.34 17.02 42.18
N VAL A 263 43.45 18.34 42.19
CA VAL A 263 44.75 19.03 42.34
C VAL A 263 44.54 20.22 43.27
N GLN A 264 44.43 19.97 44.57
CA GLN A 264 44.80 20.90 45.65
C GLN A 264 44.40 20.28 46.99
N ALA A 265 45.38 19.65 47.65
CA ALA A 265 45.54 19.56 49.11
C ALA A 265 46.41 18.33 49.44
N SER A 266 47.74 18.50 49.40
CA SER A 266 48.71 17.80 50.27
C SER A 266 50.14 18.30 50.01
N ARG A 267 50.39 19.56 50.35
CA ARG A 267 51.63 20.09 50.93
C ARG A 267 51.16 21.21 51.87
N PRO A 268 51.50 21.21 53.17
CA PRO A 268 52.87 21.36 53.70
C PRO A 268 53.14 20.41 54.91
N ALA A 269 54.30 20.34 55.57
CA ALA A 269 55.50 21.15 55.66
C ALA A 269 56.73 20.25 55.77
#